data_AF-A0A1Y2GGM6-F1
#
_entry.id   AF-A0A1Y2GGM6-F1
#
_cell.length_a   1.000
_cell.length_b   1.000
_cell.length_c   1.000
_cell.angle_alpha   90.00
_cell.angle_beta   90.00
_cell.angle_gamma   90.00
#
_symmetry.space_group_name_H-M   'P 1'
#
loop_
_entity.id
_entity.type
_entity.pdbx_description
1 polymer ?
#
loop_
_entity_poly.entity_id
_entity_poly.type
_entity_poly.pdbx_seq_one_letter_code
_entity_poly.pdbx_strand_id
1 'polypeptide(L)' 'CGKAATTASNLRAHEKIHLSPSERPFGCTWDGCESRFNRKAELKRHLGTHQPGATTFECDRCGEKFTRKDSLVRHTR' A
#
# COMPACT_ATOMS: atom_id res chain seq x y z
N CYS A 1 -4.23 -0.23 -21.15
CA CYS A 1 -2.81 -0.43 -20.79
C CYS A 1 -2.27 -1.85 -21.11
N GLY A 2 -3.01 -2.75 -21.78
CA GLY A 2 -2.47 -4.03 -22.28
C GLY A 2 -2.03 -5.06 -21.24
N LYS A 3 -2.29 -4.83 -19.94
CA LYS A 3 -1.81 -5.71 -18.87
C LYS A 3 -2.72 -6.93 -18.72
N ALA A 4 -2.18 -8.11 -19.00
CA ALA A 4 -2.86 -9.38 -18.75
C ALA A 4 -2.63 -9.83 -17.30
N ALA A 5 -3.69 -10.30 -16.64
CA ALA A 5 -3.61 -10.91 -15.32
C ALA A 5 -4.07 -12.37 -15.39
N THR A 6 -3.40 -13.25 -14.66
CA THR A 6 -3.69 -14.69 -14.61
C THR A 6 -4.97 -15.03 -13.86
N THR A 7 -5.56 -14.09 -13.13
CA THR A 7 -6.83 -14.27 -12.42
C THR A 7 -7.76 -13.07 -12.60
N ALA A 8 -9.06 -13.34 -12.69
CA ALA A 8 -10.09 -12.30 -12.83
C ALA A 8 -10.09 -11.32 -11.63
N SER A 9 -9.80 -11.80 -10.42
CA SER A 9 -9.67 -10.96 -9.23
C SER A 9 -8.51 -9.97 -9.33
N ASN A 10 -7.37 -10.40 -9.91
CA ASN A 10 -6.23 -9.52 -10.13
C ASN A 10 -6.49 -8.52 -11.26
N LEU A 11 -7.20 -8.94 -12.31
CA LEU A 11 -7.61 -8.03 -13.39
C LEU A 11 -8.56 -6.95 -12.87
N ARG A 12 -9.61 -7.32 -12.13
CA ARG A 12 -10.52 -6.36 -11.50
C ARG A 12 -9.82 -5.44 -10.51
N ALA A 13 -8.83 -5.93 -9.79
CA ALA A 13 -8.01 -5.09 -8.92
C ALA A 13 -7.14 -4.11 -9.71
N HIS A 14 -6.58 -4.56 -10.82
CA HIS A 14 -5.80 -3.73 -11.72
C HIS A 14 -6.66 -2.65 -12.39
N GLU A 15 -7.88 -2.96 -12.81
CA GLU A 15 -8.79 -1.98 -13.42
C GLU A 15 -9.06 -0.77 -12.52
N LYS A 16 -9.08 -0.97 -11.20
CA LYS A 16 -9.24 0.11 -10.22
C LYS A 16 -8.11 1.13 -10.20
N ILE A 17 -6.97 0.85 -10.83
CA ILE A 17 -5.89 1.85 -10.97
C ILE A 17 -6.19 2.85 -12.09
N HIS A 18 -7.02 2.48 -13.06
CA HIS A 18 -7.49 3.37 -14.13
C HIS A 18 -8.66 4.24 -13.67
N LEU A 19 -9.29 3.88 -12.55
CA LEU A 19 -10.28 4.72 -11.90
C LEU A 19 -9.60 5.95 -11.28
N SER A 20 -10.25 7.10 -11.49
CA SER A 20 -9.79 8.40 -11.04
C SER A 20 -9.68 8.45 -9.51
N PRO A 21 -8.86 9.36 -8.94
CA PRO A 21 -8.75 9.53 -7.47
C PRO A 21 -10.11 9.78 -6.79
N SER A 22 -11.04 10.40 -7.50
CA SER A 22 -12.42 10.67 -7.07
C SER A 22 -13.23 9.39 -6.83
N GLU A 23 -12.88 8.30 -7.51
CA GLU A 23 -13.54 7.00 -7.39
C GLU A 23 -12.93 6.12 -6.32
N ARG A 24 -11.90 6.61 -5.62
CA ARG A 24 -11.28 5.92 -4.47
C ARG A 24 -12.05 6.30 -3.19
N PRO A 25 -12.85 5.39 -2.62
CA PRO A 25 -13.75 5.73 -1.51
C PRO A 25 -13.01 5.93 -0.18
N PHE A 26 -11.77 5.45 -0.06
CA PHE A 26 -11.01 5.50 1.20
C PHE A 26 -9.96 6.60 1.14
N GLY A 27 -10.30 7.80 1.61
CA GLY A 27 -9.38 8.93 1.73
C GLY A 27 -8.59 8.90 3.04
N CYS A 28 -7.38 9.46 3.02
CA CYS A 28 -6.63 9.74 4.22
C CYS A 28 -7.30 10.88 5.00
N THR A 29 -7.32 10.76 6.32
CA THR A 29 -7.93 11.74 7.23
C THR A 29 -6.90 12.62 7.92
N TRP A 30 -5.62 12.48 7.55
CA TRP A 30 -4.52 13.27 8.11
C TRP A 30 -4.46 14.64 7.46
N ASP A 31 -4.30 15.68 8.29
CA ASP A 31 -4.24 17.06 7.83
C ASP A 31 -3.04 17.28 6.89
N GLY A 32 -3.31 17.81 5.69
CA GLY A 32 -2.31 17.96 4.63
C GLY A 32 -2.02 16.70 3.80
N CYS A 33 -2.77 15.61 3.96
CA CYS A 33 -2.61 14.39 3.14
C CYS A 33 -3.82 14.12 2.23
N GLU A 34 -3.64 14.27 0.92
CA GLU A 34 -4.70 14.05 -0.08
C GLU A 34 -4.72 12.61 -0.66
N SER A 35 -4.03 11.67 -0.01
CA SER A 35 -3.93 10.30 -0.50
C SER A 35 -5.26 9.55 -0.43
N ARG A 36 -5.69 8.93 -1.54
CA ARG A 36 -6.91 8.10 -1.62
C ARG A 36 -6.61 6.70 -2.13
N PHE A 37 -7.34 5.72 -1.60
CA PHE A 37 -7.11 4.29 -1.81
C PHE A 37 -8.38 3.55 -2.24
N ASN A 38 -8.18 2.48 -3.02
CA ASN A 38 -9.26 1.63 -3.52
C ASN A 38 -9.68 0.54 -2.52
N ARG A 39 -8.86 0.30 -1.47
CA ARG A 39 -9.10 -0.73 -0.47
C ARG A 39 -8.88 -0.17 0.94
N LYS A 40 -9.76 -0.53 1.87
CA LYS A 40 -9.64 -0.15 3.29
C LYS A 40 -8.32 -0.61 3.93
N ALA A 41 -7.83 -1.79 3.55
CA ALA A 41 -6.53 -2.30 4.03
C ALA A 41 -5.34 -1.43 3.59
N GLU A 42 -5.41 -0.84 2.39
CA GLU A 42 -4.38 0.06 1.88
C GLU A 42 -4.40 1.39 2.63
N LEU A 43 -5.58 1.95 2.90
CA LEU A 43 -5.73 3.14 3.75
C LEU A 43 -5.21 2.88 5.17
N LYS A 44 -5.62 1.79 5.82
CA LYS A 44 -5.16 1.47 7.19
C LYS A 44 -3.63 1.36 7.28
N ARG A 45 -3.00 0.76 6.27
CA ARG A 45 -1.54 0.70 6.18
C ARG A 45 -0.92 2.07 5.97
N HIS A 46 -1.50 2.89 5.09
CA HIS A 46 -1.03 4.25 4.85
C HIS A 46 -1.15 5.13 6.09
N LEU A 47 -2.21 5.01 6.89
CA LEU A 47 -2.32 5.77 8.15
C LEU A 47 -1.14 5.50 9.10
N GLY A 48 -0.56 4.29 9.05
CA GLY A 48 0.65 3.97 9.78
C GLY A 48 1.89 4.78 9.36
N THR A 49 1.93 5.36 8.15
CA THR A 49 3.07 6.22 7.74
C THR A 49 3.04 7.60 8.38
N HIS A 50 1.87 8.04 8.85
CA HIS A 50 1.73 9.30 9.58
C HIS A 50 2.07 9.17 11.06
N GLN A 51 2.09 7.94 11.57
CA GLN A 51 2.34 7.68 12.99
C GLN A 51 3.87 7.63 13.23
N PRO A 52 4.44 8.54 14.05
CA PRO A 52 5.86 8.50 14.39
C PRO A 52 6.15 7.20 15.16
N GLY A 53 7.20 6.48 14.76
CA GLY A 53 7.57 5.21 15.41
C GLY A 53 6.67 4.03 15.04
N ALA A 54 5.96 4.09 13.90
CA ALA A 54 5.21 2.95 13.39
C ALA A 54 6.06 1.67 13.38
N THR A 55 5.42 0.54 13.72
CA THR A 55 6.06 -0.77 13.80
C THR A 55 6.79 -1.07 12.49
N THR A 56 8.11 -0.97 12.53
CA THR A 56 8.97 -1.30 11.42
C THR A 56 9.39 -2.76 11.54
N PHE A 57 9.52 -3.41 10.39
CA PHE A 57 10.13 -4.72 10.26
C PHE A 57 11.60 -4.49 10.00
N GLU A 58 12.45 -4.88 10.94
CA GLU A 58 13.90 -4.75 10.80
C GLU A 58 14.48 -6.00 10.14
N CYS A 59 15.45 -5.82 9.25
CA CYS A 59 16.25 -6.91 8.73
C CYS A 59 17.36 -7.27 9.72
N ASP A 60 17.35 -8.49 10.26
CA ASP A 60 18.37 -8.97 11.21
C ASP A 60 19.82 -8.93 10.66
N ARG A 61 20.00 -8.90 9.33
CA ARG A 61 21.33 -8.93 8.72
C ARG A 61 21.97 -7.55 8.53
N CYS A 62 21.17 -6.53 8.22
CA CYS A 62 21.68 -5.19 7.90
C CYS A 62 21.09 -4.09 8.77
N GLY A 63 20.12 -4.39 9.63
CA GLY A 63 19.42 -3.42 10.47
C GLY A 63 18.47 -2.50 9.70
N GLU A 64 18.23 -2.76 8.41
CA GLU A 64 17.38 -1.91 7.59
C GLU A 64 15.90 -2.06 7.99
N LYS A 65 15.23 -0.93 8.17
CA LYS A 65 13.85 -0.86 8.67
C LYS A 65 12.87 -0.68 7.53
N PHE A 66 11.91 -1.60 7.45
CA PHE A 66 10.85 -1.58 6.46
C PHE A 66 9.51 -1.28 7.12
N THR A 67 8.70 -0.45 6.48
CA THR A 67 7.31 -0.21 6.94
C THR A 67 6.36 -1.36 6.61
N ARG A 68 6.85 -2.40 5.91
CA ARG A 68 6.05 -3.51 5.38
C ARG A 68 6.80 -4.84 5.46
N LYS A 69 6.12 -5.87 5.97
CA LYS A 69 6.66 -7.24 6.05
C LYS A 69 7.02 -7.81 4.68
N ASP A 70 6.18 -7.58 3.67
CA ASP A 70 6.46 -8.09 2.32
C ASP A 70 7.66 -7.38 1.66
N SER A 71 7.91 -6.12 2.02
CA SER A 71 9.14 -5.43 1.62
C SER A 71 10.36 -6.06 2.28
N LEU A 72 10.30 -6.36 3.58
CA LEU A 72 11.37 -7.08 4.28
C LEU A 72 11.60 -8.46 3.65
N VAL A 73 10.55 -9.26 3.45
CA VAL A 73 10.66 -10.61 2.84
C VAL A 73 11.26 -10.55 1.44
N ARG A 74 10.91 -9.53 0.65
CA ARG A 74 11.51 -9.34 -0.68
C ARG A 74 12.96 -8.88 -0.60
N HIS A 75 13.34 -8.14 0.43
CA HIS A 75 14.72 -7.74 0.69
C HIS A 75 15.57 -8.92 1.17
N THR A 76 15.01 -9.83 1.98
CA THR A 76 15.75 -10.96 2.56
C THR A 76 15.77 -12.22 1.69
N ARG A 77 14.98 -12.25 0.60
CA ARG A 77 14.93 -13.35 -0.36
C ARG A 77 15.99 -13.19 -1.45
#